data_AF-A0AAD9B9P5-F1
#
_entry.id   AF-A0AAD9B9P5-F1
#
_cell.length_a   1.000
_cell.length_b   1.000
_cell.length_c   1.000
_cell.angle_alpha   90.00
_cell.angle_beta   90.00
_cell.angle_gamma   90.00
#
_symmetry.space_group_name_H-M   'P 1'
#
loop_
_entity.id
_entity.type
_entity.pdbx_description
1 polymer ?
#
loop_
_entity_poly.entity_id
_entity_poly.type
_entity_poly.pdbx_seq_one_letter_code
_entity_poly.pdbx_strand_id
1 'polypeptide(L)'
;MGSDGNCKQCPGKCHWLKHCNMKYRWEYKEVKEKQTVKELKEKYLKASKAKGTVQEVIARMKAEYKRLQNGVMDMMKWAAECLNRLGEIALKPDPLSTPEYIDLLIEGEKAEGNLVWNQGVQYLMEVREQEELMGKARRGEPVLK
;
A
#
# COMPACT_ATOMS: atom_id res chain seq x y z
N MET A 1 4.87 49.74 12.74
CA MET A 1 5.76 49.62 11.57
C MET A 1 7.13 50.16 11.92
N GLY A 2 8.21 49.46 11.57
CA GLY A 2 9.58 49.96 11.69
C GLY A 2 9.91 50.99 10.60
N SER A 3 11.04 51.67 10.76
CA SER A 3 11.57 52.62 9.76
C SER A 3 11.89 51.97 8.41
N ASP A 4 12.01 50.64 8.38
CA ASP A 4 12.26 49.77 7.23
C ASP A 4 10.98 49.17 6.62
N GLY A 5 9.79 49.60 7.07
CA GLY A 5 8.51 49.08 6.58
C GLY A 5 8.11 47.71 7.15
N ASN A 6 8.94 47.10 8.00
CA ASN A 6 8.70 45.78 8.56
C ASN A 6 8.06 45.82 9.96
N CYS A 7 7.36 44.75 10.32
CA CYS A 7 6.76 44.60 11.64
C CYS A 7 7.82 44.23 12.69
N LYS A 8 7.95 45.03 13.75
CA LYS A 8 8.89 44.77 14.85
C LYS A 8 8.38 43.74 15.88
N GLN A 9 7.09 43.43 15.85
CA GLN A 9 6.43 42.53 16.82
C GLN A 9 6.32 41.08 16.31
N CYS A 10 6.30 40.89 14.99
CA CYS A 10 6.17 39.57 14.40
C CYS A 10 7.50 38.81 14.49
N PRO A 11 7.52 37.53 14.92
CA PRO A 11 8.74 36.72 14.91
C PRO A 11 9.41 36.66 13.53
N GLY A 12 8.61 36.68 12.46
CA GLY A 12 9.08 36.66 11.07
C GLY A 12 9.39 38.03 10.47
N LYS A 13 9.31 39.13 11.23
CA LYS A 13 9.53 40.51 10.77
C LYS A 13 8.82 40.86 9.45
N CYS A 14 7.60 40.36 9.26
CA CYS A 14 6.91 40.50 7.98
C CYS A 14 6.65 41.97 7.61
N HIS A 15 6.65 42.26 6.31
CA HIS A 15 6.34 43.60 5.79
C HIS A 15 4.92 44.03 6.18
N TRP A 16 4.73 45.30 6.54
CA TRP A 16 3.48 45.82 7.11
C TRP A 16 2.24 45.61 6.23
N LEU A 17 2.40 45.60 4.89
CA LEU A 17 1.32 45.30 3.94
C LEU A 17 0.71 43.89 4.10
N LYS A 18 1.45 42.95 4.71
CA LYS A 18 0.95 41.60 4.98
C LYS A 18 0.32 41.48 6.38
N HIS A 19 0.26 42.57 7.13
CA HIS A 19 -0.34 42.61 8.46
C HIS A 19 -1.74 43.24 8.41
N CYS A 20 -2.69 42.58 9.06
CA CYS A 20 -3.98 43.15 9.38
C CYS A 20 -4.06 43.32 10.91
N ASN A 21 -4.34 44.54 11.37
CA ASN A 21 -4.63 44.76 12.78
C ASN A 21 -6.06 44.25 13.07
N MET A 22 -6.15 43.07 13.68
CA MET A 22 -7.42 42.53 14.15
C MET A 22 -7.94 43.39 15.32
N LYS A 23 -9.25 43.62 15.39
CA LYS A 23 -9.89 44.44 16.43
C LYS A 23 -9.93 43.77 17.81
N TYR A 24 -9.47 42.54 17.92
CA TYR A 24 -9.49 41.72 19.12
C TYR A 24 -8.24 40.85 19.18
N ARG A 25 -7.89 40.39 20.38
CA ARG A 25 -6.81 39.44 20.61
C ARG A 25 -7.38 38.19 21.29
N TRP A 26 -6.81 37.04 20.96
CA TRP A 26 -7.08 35.80 21.69
C TRP A 26 -6.15 35.72 22.90
N GLU A 27 -6.73 35.50 24.08
CA GLU A 27 -5.98 35.21 25.30
C GLU A 27 -6.41 33.85 25.82
N TYR A 28 -5.46 32.96 26.06
CA TYR A 28 -5.72 31.71 26.77
C TYR A 28 -5.79 32.02 28.26
N LYS A 29 -6.94 31.76 28.88
CA LYS A 29 -7.13 31.86 30.32
C LYS A 29 -7.45 30.50 30.89
N GLU A 30 -6.72 30.11 31.92
CA GLU A 30 -7.06 28.93 32.71
C GLU A 30 -8.24 29.30 33.61
N VAL A 31 -9.38 28.66 33.38
CA VAL A 31 -10.61 28.88 34.17
C VAL A 31 -10.87 27.63 35.00
N LYS A 32 -11.04 27.81 36.30
CA LYS A 32 -11.49 26.72 37.20
C LYS A 32 -12.99 26.51 37.00
N GLU A 33 -13.36 25.45 36.31
CA GLU A 33 -14.74 25.07 36.07
C GLU A 33 -15.18 24.02 37.10
N LYS A 34 -16.39 24.15 37.66
CA LYS A 34 -16.99 23.10 38.49
C LYS A 34 -17.64 22.06 37.58
N GLN A 35 -17.04 20.88 37.48
CA GLN A 35 -17.61 19.76 36.76
C GLN A 35 -18.20 18.76 37.74
N THR A 36 -19.37 18.20 37.40
CA THR A 36 -19.96 17.15 38.21
C THR A 36 -19.34 15.80 37.87
N VAL A 37 -19.23 14.91 38.87
CA VAL A 37 -18.73 13.54 38.68
C VAL A 37 -19.56 12.78 37.63
N LYS A 38 -20.86 13.09 37.52
CA LYS A 38 -21.75 12.51 36.53
C LYS A 38 -21.37 12.89 35.11
N GLU A 39 -21.12 14.17 34.83
CA GLU A 39 -20.72 14.65 33.50
C GLU A 39 -19.37 14.09 33.06
N LEU A 40 -18.41 14.00 34.00
CA LEU A 40 -17.11 13.37 33.76
C LEU A 40 -17.26 11.89 33.40
N LYS A 41 -18.10 11.16 34.15
CA LYS A 41 -18.39 9.74 33.89
C LYS A 41 -19.06 9.53 32.53
N GLU A 42 -20.04 10.37 32.16
CA GLU A 42 -20.71 10.29 30.86
C GLU A 42 -19.76 10.57 29.69
N LYS A 43 -18.90 11.60 29.80
CA LYS A 43 -17.86 11.89 28.80
C LYS A 43 -16.89 10.72 28.64
N TYR A 44 -16.43 10.14 29.75
CA TYR A 44 -15.54 8.98 29.74
C TYR A 44 -16.19 7.76 29.07
N LEU A 45 -17.42 7.42 29.45
CA LEU A 45 -18.16 6.29 28.88
C LEU A 45 -18.40 6.48 27.38
N LYS A 46 -18.72 7.70 26.94
CA LYS A 46 -18.90 8.02 25.52
C LYS A 46 -17.59 7.86 24.74
N ALA A 47 -16.48 8.37 25.26
CA ALA A 47 -15.16 8.23 24.63
C ALA A 47 -14.68 6.77 24.61
N SER A 48 -14.93 6.02 25.69
CA SER A 48 -14.57 4.60 25.81
C SER A 48 -15.38 3.74 24.83
N LYS A 49 -16.69 3.97 24.70
CA LYS A 49 -17.53 3.31 23.69
C LYS A 49 -17.06 3.60 22.26
N ALA A 50 -16.75 4.87 21.94
CA ALA A 50 -16.24 5.24 20.63
C ALA A 50 -14.88 4.58 20.31
N LYS A 51 -14.00 4.44 21.31
CA LYS A 51 -12.73 3.71 21.17
C LYS A 51 -12.96 2.22 20.94
N GLY A 52 -13.90 1.62 21.67
CA GLY A 52 -14.33 0.23 21.48
C GLY A 52 -14.81 -0.02 20.05
N THR A 53 -15.68 0.85 19.52
CA THR A 53 -16.20 0.70 18.15
C THR A 53 -15.11 0.77 17.08
N VAL A 54 -14.07 1.59 17.25
CA VAL A 54 -12.95 1.65 16.30
C VAL A 54 -12.07 0.40 16.38
N GLN A 55 -11.77 -0.08 17.59
CA GLN A 55 -10.98 -1.30 17.77
C GLN A 55 -11.69 -2.54 17.22
N GLU A 56 -13.01 -2.64 17.41
CA GLU A 56 -13.84 -3.70 16.86
C GLU A 56 -13.84 -3.72 15.33
N VAL A 57 -13.96 -2.54 14.69
CA VAL A 57 -13.88 -2.42 13.22
C VAL A 57 -12.50 -2.86 12.71
N ILE A 58 -11.42 -2.43 13.36
CA ILE A 58 -10.05 -2.85 12.99
C ILE A 58 -9.90 -4.37 13.15
N ALA A 59 -10.41 -4.95 14.24
CA ALA A 59 -10.33 -6.39 14.47
C ALA A 59 -11.09 -7.17 13.39
N ARG A 60 -12.29 -6.71 13.01
CA ARG A 60 -13.08 -7.32 11.93
C ARG A 60 -12.35 -7.26 10.59
N MET A 61 -11.79 -6.10 10.24
CA MET A 61 -11.00 -5.94 9.01
C MET A 61 -9.79 -6.87 8.97
N LYS A 62 -9.07 -7.02 10.09
CA LYS A 62 -7.94 -7.97 10.19
C LYS A 62 -8.39 -9.42 10.00
N ALA A 63 -9.53 -9.80 10.56
CA ALA A 63 -10.07 -11.15 10.41
C ALA A 63 -10.51 -11.43 8.96
N GLU A 64 -11.18 -10.47 8.31
CA GLU A 64 -11.55 -10.56 6.89
C GLU A 64 -10.32 -10.66 5.99
N TYR A 65 -9.30 -9.83 6.23
CA TYR A 65 -8.03 -9.89 5.51
C TYR A 65 -7.37 -11.26 5.61
N LYS A 66 -7.28 -11.82 6.82
CA LYS A 66 -6.72 -13.17 7.04
C LYS A 66 -7.51 -14.25 6.32
N ARG A 67 -8.85 -14.15 6.30
CA ARG A 67 -9.71 -15.08 5.57
C ARG A 67 -9.45 -15.02 4.06
N LEU A 68 -9.36 -13.81 3.50
CA LEU A 68 -9.05 -13.63 2.08
C LEU A 68 -7.65 -14.15 1.74
N GLN A 69 -6.65 -13.87 2.57
CA GLN A 69 -5.30 -14.38 2.38
C GLN A 69 -5.27 -15.91 2.36
N ASN A 70 -5.97 -16.57 3.28
CA ASN A 70 -6.09 -18.03 3.28
C ASN A 70 -6.74 -18.55 1.99
N GLY A 71 -7.83 -17.91 1.53
CA GLY A 71 -8.49 -18.31 0.29
C GLY A 71 -7.59 -18.18 -0.94
N VAL A 72 -6.77 -17.12 -1.01
CA VAL A 72 -5.78 -16.95 -2.08
C VAL A 72 -4.72 -18.06 -2.02
N MET A 73 -4.22 -18.39 -0.83
CA MET A 73 -3.24 -19.48 -0.65
C MET A 73 -3.81 -20.84 -1.07
N ASP A 74 -5.06 -21.13 -0.73
CA ASP A 74 -5.73 -22.37 -1.12
C ASP A 74 -5.91 -22.45 -2.66
N MET A 75 -6.29 -21.34 -3.30
CA MET A 75 -6.38 -21.26 -4.76
C MET A 75 -5.01 -21.45 -5.43
N MET A 76 -3.95 -20.86 -4.87
CA MET A 76 -2.58 -21.04 -5.37
C MET A 76 -2.13 -22.49 -5.27
N LYS A 77 -2.41 -23.16 -4.14
CA LYS A 77 -2.11 -24.57 -3.96
C LYS A 77 -2.84 -25.43 -4.98
N TRP A 78 -4.12 -25.16 -5.21
CA TRP A 78 -4.90 -25.88 -6.21
C TRP A 78 -4.37 -25.64 -7.64
N ALA A 79 -4.02 -24.39 -7.99
CA ALA A 79 -3.41 -24.07 -9.27
C ALA A 79 -2.06 -24.80 -9.46
N ALA A 80 -1.24 -24.88 -8.41
CA ALA A 80 0.02 -25.63 -8.44
C ALA A 80 -0.20 -27.13 -8.67
N GLU A 81 -1.19 -27.73 -7.99
CA GLU A 81 -1.59 -29.13 -8.21
C GLU A 81 -2.05 -29.37 -9.66
N CYS A 82 -2.86 -28.47 -10.22
CA CYS A 82 -3.27 -28.52 -11.63
C CYS A 82 -2.08 -28.41 -12.59
N LEU A 83 -1.15 -27.47 -12.36
CA LEU A 83 0.03 -27.28 -13.20
C LEU A 83 0.96 -28.50 -13.16
N ASN A 84 1.18 -29.08 -11.97
CA ASN A 84 1.96 -30.30 -11.83
C ASN A 84 1.32 -31.46 -12.58
N ARG A 85 -0.02 -31.61 -12.47
CA ARG A 85 -0.78 -32.64 -13.19
C ARG A 85 -0.71 -32.46 -14.71
N LEU A 86 -0.77 -31.23 -15.20
CA LEU A 86 -0.60 -30.93 -16.63
C LEU A 86 0.82 -31.29 -17.09
N GLY A 87 1.84 -31.01 -16.27
CA GLY A 87 3.23 -31.40 -16.53
C GLY A 87 3.44 -32.91 -16.62
N GLU A 88 2.74 -33.71 -15.78
CA GLU A 88 2.79 -35.19 -15.84
C GLU A 88 2.23 -35.75 -17.16
N ILE A 89 1.21 -35.11 -17.72
CA ILE A 89 0.48 -35.59 -18.91
C ILE A 89 1.08 -35.06 -20.21
N ALA A 90 1.86 -33.98 -20.14
CA ALA A 90 2.41 -33.33 -21.33
C ALA A 90 3.41 -34.25 -22.07
N LEU A 91 3.13 -34.49 -23.36
CA LEU A 91 4.00 -35.29 -24.25
C LEU A 91 5.35 -34.62 -24.55
N LYS A 92 5.41 -33.29 -24.43
CA LYS A 92 6.64 -32.50 -24.48
C LYS A 92 6.72 -31.68 -23.20
N PRO A 93 7.89 -31.63 -22.53
CA PRO A 93 8.09 -30.69 -21.44
C PRO A 93 7.88 -29.26 -21.97
N ASP A 94 7.26 -28.42 -21.15
CA ASP A 94 6.98 -27.04 -21.50
C ASP A 94 8.31 -26.30 -21.78
N PRO A 95 8.57 -25.91 -23.04
CA PRO A 95 9.83 -25.26 -23.39
C PRO A 95 10.00 -23.92 -22.68
N LEU A 96 8.93 -23.31 -22.16
CA LEU A 96 8.96 -22.04 -21.45
C LEU A 96 9.15 -22.19 -19.93
N SER A 97 9.28 -23.42 -19.41
CA SER A 97 9.37 -23.67 -17.95
C SER A 97 10.70 -23.30 -17.28
N THR A 98 11.68 -22.82 -18.04
CA THR A 98 12.97 -22.34 -17.52
C THR A 98 13.17 -20.86 -17.85
N PRO A 99 13.30 -19.98 -16.83
CA PRO A 99 13.63 -18.57 -17.03
C PRO A 99 14.85 -18.35 -17.93
N GLU A 100 15.83 -19.26 -17.88
CA GLU A 100 17.05 -19.23 -18.68
C GLU A 100 16.77 -19.37 -20.19
N TYR A 101 15.73 -20.11 -20.57
CA TYR A 101 15.32 -20.26 -21.96
C TYR A 101 14.56 -19.03 -22.48
N ILE A 102 13.73 -18.42 -21.63
CA ILE A 102 13.06 -17.15 -21.97
C ILE A 102 14.09 -16.03 -22.13
N ASP A 103 15.12 -16.00 -21.28
CA ASP A 103 16.23 -15.05 -21.40
C ASP A 103 17.00 -15.23 -22.72
N LEU A 104 17.23 -16.48 -23.15
CA LEU A 104 17.84 -16.78 -24.45
C LEU A 104 16.98 -16.28 -25.63
N LEU A 105 15.65 -16.43 -25.57
CA LEU A 105 14.73 -15.93 -26.60
C LEU A 105 14.71 -14.40 -26.65
N ILE A 106 14.76 -13.73 -25.49
CA ILE A 106 14.86 -12.27 -25.40
C ILE A 106 16.18 -11.78 -26.03
N GLU A 107 17.30 -12.47 -25.77
CA GLU A 107 18.59 -12.14 -26.38
C GLU A 107 18.58 -12.33 -27.90
N GLY A 108 17.95 -13.40 -28.39
CA GLY A 108 17.75 -13.63 -29.82
C GLY A 108 16.95 -12.52 -30.50
N GLU A 109 15.81 -12.13 -29.92
CA GLU A 109 14.93 -11.08 -30.46
C GLU A 109 15.63 -9.71 -30.48
N LYS A 110 16.42 -9.41 -29.45
CA LYS A 110 17.27 -8.20 -29.39
C LYS A 110 18.38 -8.20 -30.44
N ALA A 111 18.98 -9.36 -30.71
CA ALA A 111 20.05 -9.51 -31.68
C ALA A 111 19.55 -9.41 -33.13
N GLU A 112 18.33 -9.85 -33.42
CA GLU A 112 17.71 -9.75 -34.75
C GLU A 112 17.33 -8.32 -35.12
N GLY A 113 17.06 -7.44 -34.15
CA GLY A 113 17.00 -5.98 -34.37
C GLY A 113 15.95 -5.50 -35.37
N ASN A 114 14.90 -6.28 -35.66
CA ASN A 114 13.82 -5.90 -36.56
C ASN A 114 12.97 -4.77 -35.98
N LEU A 115 12.41 -3.87 -36.78
CA LEU A 115 11.64 -2.67 -36.33
C LEU A 115 10.51 -2.93 -35.30
N VAL A 116 10.10 -4.18 -35.08
CA VAL A 116 9.05 -4.63 -34.15
C VAL A 116 9.59 -5.37 -32.91
N TRP A 117 10.92 -5.52 -32.75
CA TRP A 117 11.58 -6.28 -31.69
C TRP A 117 11.13 -5.89 -30.26
N ASN A 118 10.79 -4.61 -30.05
CA ASN A 118 10.35 -4.11 -28.75
C ASN A 118 9.08 -4.80 -28.23
N GLN A 119 8.13 -5.13 -29.12
CA GLN A 119 6.88 -5.78 -28.72
C GLN A 119 7.11 -7.25 -28.38
N GLY A 120 7.95 -7.95 -29.16
CA GLY A 120 8.35 -9.33 -28.88
C GLY A 120 9.10 -9.46 -27.55
N VAL A 121 10.04 -8.55 -27.29
CA VAL A 121 10.77 -8.50 -26.01
C VAL A 121 9.84 -8.19 -24.84
N GLN A 122 8.89 -7.26 -24.97
CA GLN A 122 7.92 -6.98 -23.92
C GLN A 122 7.06 -8.20 -23.58
N TYR A 123 6.53 -8.88 -24.60
CA TYR A 123 5.76 -10.11 -24.42
C TYR A 123 6.58 -11.20 -23.71
N LEU A 124 7.83 -11.41 -24.13
CA LEU A 124 8.70 -12.41 -23.50
C LEU A 124 9.07 -12.03 -22.04
N MET A 125 9.19 -10.75 -21.72
CA MET A 125 9.38 -10.29 -20.33
C MET A 125 8.15 -10.56 -19.46
N GLU A 126 6.94 -10.36 -19.98
CA GLU A 126 5.70 -10.69 -19.27
C GLU A 126 5.58 -12.19 -19.02
N VAL A 127 5.91 -13.02 -20.03
CA VAL A 127 5.93 -14.48 -19.89
C VAL A 127 6.95 -14.92 -18.83
N ARG A 128 8.13 -14.29 -18.77
CA ARG A 128 9.15 -14.54 -17.74
C ARG A 128 8.63 -14.27 -16.33
N GLU A 129 7.96 -13.14 -16.14
CA GLU A 129 7.39 -12.78 -14.84
C GLU A 129 6.27 -13.75 -14.43
N GLN A 130 5.42 -14.17 -15.37
CA GLN A 130 4.42 -15.20 -15.14
C GLN A 130 5.04 -16.54 -14.75
N GLU A 131 6.13 -16.97 -15.39
CA GLU A 131 6.86 -18.19 -15.03
C GLU A 131 7.50 -18.11 -13.65
N GLU A 132 8.07 -16.97 -13.26
CA GLU A 132 8.58 -16.79 -11.89
C GLU A 132 7.47 -16.92 -10.84
N LEU A 133 6.29 -16.35 -11.13
CA LEU A 133 5.11 -16.45 -10.26
C LEU A 133 4.58 -17.89 -10.22
N MET A 134 4.46 -18.56 -11.36
CA MET A 134 4.04 -19.96 -11.46
C MET A 134 5.03 -20.90 -10.80
N GLY A 135 6.34 -20.65 -10.93
CA GLY A 135 7.39 -21.41 -10.26
C GLY A 135 7.31 -21.29 -8.74
N LYS A 136 7.06 -20.08 -8.21
CA LYS A 136 6.80 -19.87 -6.78
C LYS A 136 5.56 -20.65 -6.32
N ALA A 137 4.48 -20.60 -7.12
CA ALA A 137 3.26 -21.37 -6.84
C ALA A 137 3.51 -22.89 -6.83
N ARG A 138 4.23 -23.43 -7.83
CA ARG A 138 4.61 -24.86 -7.90
C ARG A 138 5.44 -25.32 -6.68
N ARG A 139 6.31 -24.46 -6.15
CA ARG A 139 7.12 -24.72 -4.93
C ARG A 139 6.36 -24.47 -3.62
N GLY A 140 5.14 -23.94 -3.68
CA GLY A 140 4.35 -23.59 -2.50
C GLY A 140 4.88 -22.38 -1.73
N GLU A 141 5.70 -21.55 -2.38
CA GLU A 141 6.25 -20.32 -1.80
C GLU A 141 5.18 -19.20 -1.79
N PRO A 142 5.14 -18.35 -0.74
CA PRO A 142 4.23 -17.22 -0.70
C PRO A 142 4.58 -16.19 -1.79
N VAL A 143 3.62 -15.94 -2.68
CA VAL A 143 3.75 -14.98 -3.79
C VAL A 143 3.51 -13.53 -3.31
N LEU A 144 2.79 -13.36 -2.19
CA LEU A 144 2.49 -12.07 -1.57
C LEU A 144 3.28 -11.91 -0.27
N LYS A 145 3.91 -10.75 -0.09
CA LYS A 145 4.64 -10.35 1.14
C LYS A 145 3.69 -10.00 2.28
#